data_AF-A0A2G6H1M9-F1
#
_entry.id   AF-A0A2G6H1M9-F1
#
_cell.length_a   1.000
_cell.length_b   1.000
_cell.length_c   1.000
_cell.angle_alpha   90.00
_cell.angle_beta   90.00
_cell.angle_gamma   90.00
#
_symmetry.space_group_name_H-M   'P 1'
#
loop_
_entity.id
_entity.type
_entity.pdbx_description
1 polymer ?
#
loop_
_entity_poly.entity_id
_entity_poly.type
_entity_poly.pdbx_seq_one_letter_code
_entity_poly.pdbx_strand_id
1 'polypeptide(L)'
;MKSITAMEMVKAQGGSPTPISWGELYTALQSGVVDGAENNPPSFYTSHHYEVCKYYSLNEHTMVPDVLIISQKIWDKLSLQEQAWLQQAADESVAVERKLWAESEEESLRIVQEAGVSINRPDKAPFADKVNNLLESYQDNPRLYELITRIREVE
;
A
#
# COMPACT_ATOMS: atom_id res chain seq x y z
N MET A 1 -7.37 10.41 7.33
CA MET A 1 -7.69 9.52 8.48
C MET A 1 -6.40 8.82 8.88
N LYS A 2 -6.10 8.68 10.18
CA LYS A 2 -4.87 8.01 10.62
C LYS A 2 -5.06 6.49 10.55
N SER A 3 -4.19 5.76 9.86
CA SER A 3 -4.23 4.29 9.81
C SER A 3 -3.64 3.73 11.10
N ILE A 4 -4.48 3.14 11.95
CA ILE A 4 -4.04 2.54 13.22
C ILE A 4 -3.11 1.35 12.94
N THR A 5 -3.48 0.47 12.00
CA THR A 5 -2.69 -0.71 11.64
C THR A 5 -1.30 -0.35 11.11
N ALA A 6 -1.19 0.70 10.27
CA ALA A 6 0.12 1.15 9.79
C ALA A 6 1.00 1.71 10.92
N MET A 7 0.41 2.47 11.85
CA MET A 7 1.16 2.99 13.01
C MET A 7 1.65 1.86 13.92
N GLU A 8 0.81 0.87 14.22
CA GLU A 8 1.20 -0.27 15.04
C GLU A 8 2.24 -1.15 14.35
N MET A 9 2.13 -1.35 13.04
CA MET A 9 3.16 -2.03 12.23
C MET A 9 4.52 -1.33 12.33
N VAL A 10 4.56 0.00 12.13
CA VAL A 10 5.82 0.76 12.21
C VAL A 10 6.41 0.68 13.62
N LYS A 11 5.59 0.78 14.67
CA LYS A 11 6.05 0.56 16.06
C LYS A 11 6.62 -0.83 16.27
N ALA A 12 5.91 -1.85 15.80
CA ALA A 12 6.34 -3.24 15.91
C ALA A 12 7.68 -3.48 15.20
N GLN A 13 7.90 -2.81 14.08
CA GLN A 13 9.17 -2.86 13.34
C GLN A 13 10.31 -2.06 14.01
N GLY A 14 10.00 -1.27 15.04
CA GLY A 14 10.96 -0.48 15.83
C GLY A 14 11.05 1.00 15.43
N GLY A 15 10.16 1.47 14.55
CA GLY A 15 10.07 2.87 14.15
C GLY A 15 9.16 3.70 15.05
N SER A 16 9.21 5.02 14.87
CA SER A 16 8.30 5.98 15.51
C SER A 16 7.31 6.52 14.47
N PRO A 17 6.06 6.03 14.42
CA PRO A 17 5.12 6.47 13.39
C PRO A 17 4.68 7.93 13.60
N THR A 18 4.87 8.75 12.58
CA THR A 18 4.43 10.15 12.56
C THR A 18 3.41 10.33 11.44
N PRO A 19 2.12 10.51 11.74
CA PRO A 19 1.11 10.72 10.70
C PRO A 19 1.31 12.06 10.00
N ILE A 20 1.62 12.03 8.70
CA ILE A 20 1.77 13.21 7.84
C ILE A 20 0.76 13.11 6.69
N SER A 21 0.13 14.23 6.33
CA SER A 21 -0.76 14.27 5.16
C SER A 21 0.04 14.10 3.88
N TRP A 22 -0.50 13.40 2.88
CA TRP A 22 0.22 13.11 1.63
C TRP A 22 0.81 14.37 0.97
N GLY A 23 0.03 15.45 0.87
CA GLY A 23 0.49 16.71 0.26
C GLY A 23 1.57 17.48 1.05
N GLU A 24 1.81 17.10 2.31
CA GLU A 24 2.84 17.72 3.18
C GLU A 24 4.10 16.85 3.28
N LEU A 25 4.02 15.59 2.83
CA LEU A 25 5.04 14.58 3.07
C LEU A 25 6.38 14.90 2.41
N TYR A 26 6.39 15.41 1.17
CA TYR A 26 7.63 15.85 0.52
C TYR A 26 8.38 16.88 1.36
N THR A 27 7.69 17.93 1.83
CA THR A 27 8.32 18.99 2.65
C THR A 27 8.73 18.45 4.02
N ALA A 28 7.96 17.54 4.62
CA ALA A 28 8.33 16.91 5.87
C ALA A 28 9.60 16.05 5.75
N LEU A 29 9.75 15.31 4.65
CA LEU A 29 10.97 14.55 4.33
C LEU A 29 12.15 15.50 4.05
N GLN A 30 11.93 16.54 3.24
CA GLN A 30 12.97 17.52 2.88
C GLN A 30 13.53 18.26 4.10
N SER A 31 12.67 18.60 5.06
CA SER A 31 13.03 19.34 6.27
C SER A 31 13.53 18.44 7.41
N GLY A 32 13.45 17.11 7.26
CA GLY A 32 13.83 16.16 8.31
C GLY A 32 12.84 16.08 9.47
N VAL A 33 11.58 16.50 9.29
CA VAL A 33 10.50 16.25 10.26
C VAL A 33 10.22 14.76 10.39
N VAL A 34 10.38 14.02 9.28
CA VAL A 34 10.40 12.55 9.23
C VAL A 34 11.62 12.09 8.45
N ASP A 35 12.23 10.99 8.88
CA ASP A 35 13.44 10.43 8.26
C ASP A 35 13.14 9.59 7.00
N GLY A 36 11.88 9.18 6.84
CA GLY A 36 11.45 8.32 5.75
C GLY A 36 9.94 8.13 5.75
N ALA A 37 9.47 7.42 4.72
CA ALA A 37 8.08 7.04 4.54
C ALA A 37 8.02 5.64 3.89
N GLU A 38 6.83 5.09 3.76
CA GLU A 38 6.57 3.87 3.01
C GLU A 38 5.57 4.15 1.89
N ASN A 39 5.81 3.53 0.72
CA ASN A 39 4.85 3.41 -0.36
C ASN A 39 5.38 2.48 -1.45
N ASN A 40 4.54 2.16 -2.43
CA ASN A 40 4.93 1.45 -3.65
C ASN A 40 5.83 2.30 -4.58
N PRO A 41 6.56 1.68 -5.53
CA PRO A 41 7.47 2.40 -6.41
C PRO A 41 6.81 3.51 -7.26
N PRO A 42 5.61 3.30 -7.85
CA PRO A 42 4.92 4.35 -8.62
C PRO A 42 4.62 5.58 -7.79
N SER A 43 4.17 5.42 -6.55
CA SER A 43 3.89 6.57 -5.66
C SER A 43 5.17 7.27 -5.24
N PHE A 44 6.24 6.52 -4.95
CA PHE A 44 7.55 7.10 -4.59
C PHE A 44 8.14 7.94 -5.73
N TYR A 45 7.96 7.50 -6.97
CA TYR A 45 8.35 8.24 -8.17
C TYR A 45 7.46 9.46 -8.39
N THR A 46 6.13 9.28 -8.51
CA THR A 46 5.20 10.34 -8.92
C THR A 46 5.02 11.44 -7.87
N SER A 47 5.30 11.16 -6.59
CA SER A 47 5.32 12.17 -5.52
C SER A 47 6.66 12.91 -5.40
N HIS A 48 7.65 12.57 -6.22
CA HIS A 48 8.99 13.13 -6.17
C HIS A 48 9.74 12.87 -4.84
N HIS A 49 9.28 11.95 -3.99
CA HIS A 49 9.97 11.65 -2.72
C HIS A 49 11.40 11.14 -2.93
N TYR A 50 11.68 10.52 -4.09
CA TYR A 50 13.03 10.10 -4.50
C TYR A 50 14.04 11.25 -4.62
N GLU A 51 13.59 12.50 -4.75
CA GLU A 51 14.48 13.66 -4.80
C GLU A 51 15.17 13.91 -3.46
N VAL A 52 14.46 13.63 -2.35
CA VAL A 52 14.89 13.90 -0.97
C VAL A 52 15.19 12.63 -0.17
N CYS A 53 14.69 11.46 -0.60
CA CYS A 53 14.99 10.16 -0.02
C CYS A 53 15.83 9.31 -0.98
N LYS A 54 17.06 8.97 -0.61
CA LYS A 54 18.03 8.28 -1.49
C LYS A 54 18.20 6.79 -1.23
N TYR A 55 17.43 6.22 -0.32
CA TYR A 55 17.43 4.79 -0.01
C TYR A 55 16.01 4.24 -0.12
N TYR A 56 15.85 3.13 -0.83
CA TYR A 56 14.56 2.47 -1.01
C TYR A 56 14.69 0.98 -0.73
N SER A 57 14.18 0.55 0.42
CA SER A 57 14.22 -0.83 0.88
C SER A 57 12.95 -1.58 0.48
N LEU A 58 13.07 -2.50 -0.48
CA LEU A 58 12.00 -3.40 -0.91
C LEU A 58 11.79 -4.55 0.09
N ASN A 59 11.37 -4.19 1.31
CA ASN A 59 10.95 -5.16 2.33
C ASN A 59 9.49 -5.61 2.14
N GLU A 60 8.71 -4.91 1.31
CA GLU A 60 7.36 -5.30 0.86
C GLU A 60 6.41 -5.66 2.02
N HIS A 61 6.47 -4.85 3.07
CA HIS A 61 5.81 -5.13 4.36
C HIS A 61 4.28 -5.05 4.33
N THR A 62 3.68 -4.46 3.28
CA THR A 62 2.23 -4.39 3.07
C THR A 62 1.88 -4.46 1.59
N MET A 63 0.77 -5.14 1.29
CA MET A 63 0.09 -5.13 -0.02
C MET A 63 -1.36 -4.70 0.20
N VAL A 64 -1.60 -3.40 0.35
CA VAL A 64 -2.94 -2.86 0.57
C VAL A 64 -3.66 -2.76 -0.78
N PRO A 65 -4.81 -3.43 -0.98
CA PRO A 65 -5.53 -3.37 -2.25
C PRO A 65 -6.27 -2.05 -2.41
N ASP A 66 -6.34 -1.56 -3.65
CA ASP A 66 -7.26 -0.49 -4.03
C ASP A 66 -8.67 -1.04 -4.27
N VAL A 67 -9.68 -0.23 -3.94
CA VAL A 67 -11.10 -0.62 -4.05
C VAL A 67 -11.86 0.44 -4.84
N LEU A 68 -12.37 0.04 -6.01
CA LEU A 68 -13.31 0.85 -6.78
C LEU A 68 -14.72 0.70 -6.19
N ILE A 69 -15.31 1.81 -5.76
CA ILE A 69 -16.64 1.84 -5.14
C ILE A 69 -17.58 2.78 -5.89
N ILE A 70 -18.86 2.40 -5.95
CA ILE A 70 -19.95 3.24 -6.45
C ILE A 70 -20.94 3.55 -5.32
N SER A 71 -21.50 4.76 -5.35
CA SER A 71 -22.58 5.15 -4.44
C SER A 71 -23.79 4.22 -4.61
N GLN A 72 -24.22 3.60 -3.51
CA GLN A 72 -25.42 2.76 -3.48
C GLN A 72 -26.65 3.48 -4.08
N LYS A 73 -26.84 4.76 -3.75
CA LYS A 73 -27.97 5.57 -4.27
C LYS A 73 -27.94 5.76 -5.78
N ILE A 74 -26.77 5.72 -6.39
CA ILE A 74 -26.61 5.82 -7.84
C ILE A 74 -26.80 4.44 -8.45
N TRP A 75 -26.18 3.40 -7.86
CA TRP A 75 -26.34 2.01 -8.28
C TRP A 75 -27.81 1.57 -8.33
N ASP A 76 -28.59 1.91 -7.30
CA ASP A 76 -30.01 1.54 -7.18
C ASP A 76 -30.90 2.26 -8.21
N LYS A 77 -30.41 3.32 -8.86
CA LYS A 77 -31.12 4.03 -9.94
C LYS A 77 -30.86 3.43 -11.32
N LEU A 78 -29.83 2.60 -11.45
CA LEU A 78 -29.52 1.90 -12.69
C LEU A 78 -30.51 0.75 -12.90
N SER A 79 -30.89 0.52 -14.15
CA SER A 79 -31.57 -0.72 -14.53
C SER A 79 -30.66 -1.93 -14.32
N LEU A 80 -31.24 -3.13 -14.24
CA LEU A 80 -30.45 -4.37 -14.13
C LEU A 80 -29.44 -4.53 -15.28
N GLN A 81 -29.78 -4.04 -16.48
CA GLN A 81 -28.88 -4.07 -17.63
C GLN A 81 -27.68 -3.14 -17.46
N GLU A 82 -27.91 -1.92 -16.96
CA GLU A 82 -26.84 -0.94 -16.71
C GLU A 82 -25.94 -1.38 -15.55
N GLN A 83 -26.51 -1.99 -14.50
CA GLN A 83 -25.74 -2.61 -13.42
C GLN A 83 -24.81 -3.71 -13.96
N ALA A 84 -25.33 -4.58 -14.83
CA ALA A 84 -24.53 -5.63 -15.46
C ALA A 84 -23.39 -5.08 -16.32
N TRP A 85 -23.66 -4.05 -17.14
CA TRP A 85 -22.61 -3.39 -17.95
C TRP A 85 -21.54 -2.73 -17.09
N LEU A 86 -21.94 -2.03 -16.03
CA LEU A 86 -20.99 -1.37 -15.15
C LEU A 86 -20.14 -2.38 -14.36
N GLN A 87 -20.75 -3.46 -13.87
CA GLN A 87 -20.00 -4.56 -13.22
C GLN A 87 -19.01 -5.19 -14.18
N GLN A 88 -19.44 -5.52 -15.40
CA GLN A 88 -18.56 -6.10 -16.42
C GLN A 88 -17.39 -5.17 -16.74
N ALA A 89 -17.64 -3.87 -16.92
CA ALA A 89 -16.58 -2.90 -17.18
C ALA A 89 -15.59 -2.79 -16.00
N ALA A 90 -16.09 -2.85 -14.75
CA ALA A 90 -15.24 -2.86 -13.56
C ALA A 90 -14.38 -4.13 -13.50
N ASP A 91 -14.95 -5.31 -13.75
CA ASP A 91 -14.23 -6.59 -13.75
C ASP A 91 -13.15 -6.63 -14.85
N GLU A 92 -13.47 -6.16 -16.06
CA GLU A 92 -12.52 -6.07 -17.18
C GLU A 92 -11.38 -5.09 -16.88
N SER A 93 -11.68 -4.00 -16.16
CA SER A 93 -10.68 -2.99 -15.80
C SER A 93 -9.57 -3.53 -14.90
N VAL A 94 -9.83 -4.53 -14.06
CA VAL A 94 -8.85 -5.12 -13.14
C VAL A 94 -7.68 -5.76 -13.91
N ALA A 95 -7.96 -6.46 -15.01
CA ALA A 95 -6.90 -7.09 -15.80
C ALA A 95 -6.02 -6.05 -16.50
N VAL A 96 -6.63 -4.95 -16.96
CA VAL A 96 -5.93 -3.83 -17.59
C VAL A 96 -5.08 -3.10 -16.56
N GLU A 97 -5.65 -2.78 -15.40
CA GLU A 97 -4.99 -2.09 -14.29
C GLU A 97 -3.75 -2.88 -13.84
N ARG A 98 -3.88 -4.18 -13.55
CA ARG A 98 -2.74 -5.02 -13.11
C ARG A 98 -1.59 -5.04 -14.11
N LYS A 99 -1.90 -5.06 -15.41
CA LYS A 99 -0.87 -5.01 -16.45
C LYS A 99 -0.13 -3.67 -16.42
N LEU A 100 -0.88 -2.56 -16.41
CA LEU A 100 -0.30 -1.22 -16.37
C LEU A 100 0.44 -0.96 -15.05
N TRP A 101 -0.03 -1.54 -13.95
CA TRP A 101 0.62 -1.45 -12.65
C TRP A 101 1.99 -2.12 -12.66
N ALA A 102 2.08 -3.35 -13.15
CA ALA A 102 3.36 -4.06 -13.26
C ALA A 102 4.38 -3.30 -14.13
N GLU A 103 3.91 -2.75 -15.27
CA GLU A 103 4.73 -1.88 -16.14
C GLU A 103 5.18 -0.61 -15.39
N SER A 104 4.30 -0.01 -14.59
CA SER A 104 4.59 1.20 -13.82
C SER A 104 5.58 0.93 -12.66
N GLU A 105 5.49 -0.21 -11.99
CA GLU A 105 6.43 -0.59 -10.93
C GLU A 105 7.85 -0.75 -11.47
N GLU A 106 8.02 -1.47 -12.59
CA GLU A 106 9.33 -1.66 -13.23
C GLU A 106 9.91 -0.31 -13.69
N GLU A 107 9.11 0.49 -14.39
CA GLU A 107 9.54 1.80 -14.90
C GLU A 107 9.90 2.76 -13.76
N SER A 108 9.10 2.80 -12.70
CA SER A 108 9.35 3.67 -11.56
C SER A 108 10.64 3.29 -10.83
N LEU A 109 10.89 1.99 -10.61
CA LEU A 109 12.14 1.51 -10.03
C LEU A 109 13.34 1.88 -10.89
N ARG A 110 13.24 1.72 -12.22
CA ARG A 110 14.29 2.10 -13.17
C ARG A 110 14.60 3.60 -13.08
N ILE A 111 13.57 4.45 -13.16
CA ILE A 111 13.74 5.91 -13.12
C ILE A 111 14.37 6.37 -11.80
N VAL A 112 13.88 5.90 -10.66
CA VAL A 112 14.42 6.36 -9.36
C VAL A 112 15.85 5.86 -9.15
N GLN A 113 16.20 4.68 -9.66
CA GLN A 113 17.58 4.18 -9.64
C GLN A 113 18.50 5.05 -10.50
N GLU A 114 18.07 5.41 -11.72
CA GLU A 114 18.80 6.35 -12.60
C GLU A 114 18.94 7.75 -11.97
N ALA A 115 17.97 8.16 -11.15
CA ALA A 115 18.01 9.39 -10.35
C ALA A 115 18.87 9.28 -9.07
N GLY A 116 19.60 8.17 -8.89
CA GLY A 116 20.58 7.98 -7.83
C GLY A 116 20.02 7.37 -6.53
N VAL A 117 18.81 6.79 -6.55
CA VAL A 117 18.30 6.04 -5.39
C VAL A 117 19.00 4.70 -5.28
N SER A 118 19.48 4.39 -4.07
CA SER A 118 19.99 3.06 -3.71
C SER A 118 18.83 2.13 -3.36
N ILE A 119 18.56 1.17 -4.24
CA ILE A 119 17.51 0.17 -4.03
C ILE A 119 18.11 -1.08 -3.39
N ASN A 120 17.58 -1.50 -2.24
CA ASN A 120 18.01 -2.70 -1.53
C ASN A 120 16.85 -3.67 -1.32
N ARG A 121 17.14 -4.97 -1.37
CA ARG A 121 16.17 -6.06 -1.16
C ARG A 121 16.57 -6.86 0.09
N PRO A 122 16.09 -6.47 1.28
CA PRO A 122 16.45 -7.16 2.53
C PRO A 122 15.74 -8.52 2.64
N ASP A 123 16.21 -9.35 3.57
CA ASP A 123 15.43 -10.49 4.06
C ASP A 123 14.15 -9.98 4.72
N LYS A 124 13.00 -10.52 4.31
CA LYS A 124 11.67 -10.09 4.74
C LYS A 124 11.22 -10.77 6.03
N ALA A 125 11.78 -11.95 6.36
CA ALA A 125 11.33 -12.73 7.52
C ALA A 125 11.37 -11.93 8.84
N PRO A 126 12.43 -11.15 9.15
CA PRO A 126 12.47 -10.34 10.36
C PRO A 126 11.41 -9.25 10.44
N PHE A 127 10.90 -8.76 9.29
CA PHE A 127 9.83 -7.76 9.25
C PHE A 127 8.46 -8.41 9.51
N ALA A 128 8.23 -9.58 8.89
CA ALA A 128 7.02 -10.37 9.08
C ALA A 128 6.90 -10.87 10.53
N ASP A 129 7.99 -11.36 11.11
CA ASP A 129 8.00 -11.87 12.49
C ASP A 129 7.61 -10.81 13.51
N LYS A 130 8.06 -9.57 13.31
CA LYS A 130 7.75 -8.45 14.21
C LYS A 130 6.26 -8.08 14.24
N VAL A 131 5.49 -8.41 13.20
CA VAL A 131 4.05 -8.08 13.14
C VAL A 131 3.14 -9.25 13.52
N ASN A 132 3.67 -10.43 13.83
CA ASN A 132 2.85 -11.59 14.23
C ASN A 132 1.96 -11.26 15.44
N ASN A 133 2.50 -10.62 16.48
CA ASN A 133 1.71 -10.20 17.65
C ASN A 133 0.57 -9.23 17.30
N LEU A 134 0.77 -8.37 16.29
CA LEU A 134 -0.27 -7.47 15.81
C LEU A 134 -1.39 -8.27 15.13
N LEU A 135 -1.06 -9.28 14.32
CA LEU A 135 -2.06 -10.17 13.71
C LEU A 135 -2.82 -10.99 14.76
N GLU A 136 -2.11 -11.53 15.75
CA GLU A 136 -2.70 -12.29 16.86
C GLU A 136 -3.63 -11.43 17.73
N SER A 137 -3.37 -10.11 17.84
CA SER A 137 -4.25 -9.20 18.58
C SER A 137 -5.69 -9.14 18.05
N TYR A 138 -5.92 -9.58 16.81
CA TYR A 138 -7.26 -9.65 16.21
C TYR A 138 -8.06 -10.92 16.59
N GLN A 139 -7.52 -11.82 17.41
CA GLN A 139 -8.21 -13.04 17.87
C GLN A 139 -9.56 -12.77 18.55
N ASP A 140 -9.68 -11.66 19.26
CA ASP A 140 -10.92 -11.24 19.93
C ASP A 140 -12.00 -10.74 18.94
N ASN A 141 -11.67 -10.63 17.64
CA ASN A 141 -12.62 -10.37 16.56
C ASN A 141 -12.72 -11.61 15.65
N PRO A 142 -13.64 -12.55 15.91
CA PRO A 142 -13.73 -13.82 15.20
C PRO A 142 -13.85 -13.67 13.68
N ARG A 143 -14.60 -12.66 13.22
CA ARG A 143 -14.80 -12.40 11.79
C ARG A 143 -13.51 -11.98 11.10
N LEU A 144 -12.74 -11.08 11.71
CA LEU A 144 -11.46 -10.65 11.15
C LEU A 144 -10.42 -11.76 11.26
N TYR A 145 -10.37 -12.47 12.39
CA TYR A 145 -9.41 -13.54 12.61
C TYR A 145 -9.61 -14.73 11.66
N GLU A 146 -10.87 -15.06 11.34
CA GLU A 146 -11.19 -16.06 10.31
C GLU A 146 -10.64 -15.64 8.93
N LEU A 147 -10.84 -14.38 8.54
CA LEU A 147 -10.31 -13.86 7.27
C LEU A 147 -8.78 -13.89 7.23
N ILE A 148 -8.12 -13.45 8.31
CA ILE A 148 -6.66 -13.49 8.43
C ILE A 148 -6.15 -14.93 8.27
N THR A 149 -6.77 -15.88 8.96
CA THR A 149 -6.38 -17.30 8.91
C THR A 149 -6.53 -17.85 7.49
N ARG A 150 -7.68 -17.62 6.85
CA ARG A 150 -7.95 -18.10 5.49
C ARG A 150 -7.01 -17.51 4.45
N ILE A 151 -6.62 -16.23 4.59
CA ILE A 151 -5.66 -15.59 3.67
C ILE A 151 -4.28 -16.25 3.82
N ARG A 152 -3.82 -16.52 5.05
CA ARG A 152 -2.53 -17.17 5.29
C ARG A 152 -2.45 -18.63 4.82
N GLU A 153 -3.59 -19.30 4.62
CA GLU A 153 -3.65 -20.68 4.13
C GLU A 153 -3.54 -20.78 2.59
N VAL A 154 -3.75 -19.69 1.86
CA VAL A 154 -3.64 -19.63 0.39
C VAL A 154 -2.35 -18.97 -0.11
N GLU A 155 -1.57 -18.38 0.78
CA GLU A 155 -0.20 -17.91 0.54
C GLU A 155 0.81 -19.07 0.67
#